data_AF-A0A975MYI8-F1
#
_entry.id   AF-A0A975MYI8-F1
#
_cell.length_a   1.000
_cell.length_b   1.000
_cell.length_c   1.000
_cell.angle_alpha   90.00
_cell.angle_beta   90.00
_cell.angle_gamma   90.00
#
_symmetry.space_group_name_H-M   'P 1'
#
loop_
_entity.id
_entity.type
_entity.pdbx_description
1 polymer ?
#
loop_
_entity_poly.entity_id
_entity_poly.type
_entity_poly.pdbx_seq_one_letter_code
_entity_poly.pdbx_strand_id
1 'polypeptide(L)'
;MATGSYRVEPDVVRSVSNTVKDLNSAASSVTSDLESLVIDALAFAGIGGSVAGANASLRQQLVGGLGKFVSLIEDISSHVDAATNGYETADTATAQGYGGGASGGGRPATLDSRVVDSIMASEGAGGEQGGVREAYGFRENMHNGYDQIMAARRQYGVGSEQEHAVVTELMTERARQAGALHFTDPGAQAAVMSGAHMRGVGGVQAILNHMAGADITRSATLSPDTIGALRGMTPEDFQQRFHDARIEYDRQIYGGTTTHQAGHTQNWWDRYGHGLTTRYDREQQEFLTLSR
;
A
#
# COMPACT_ATOMS: atom_id res chain seq x y z
N MET A 1 45.37 -7.57 13.37
CA MET A 1 44.29 -6.57 13.35
C MET A 1 43.05 -7.25 12.81
N ALA A 2 42.02 -7.42 13.62
CA ALA A 2 40.77 -8.02 13.17
C ALA A 2 40.01 -6.95 12.37
N THR A 3 39.89 -7.15 11.06
CA THR A 3 39.04 -6.34 10.19
C THR A 3 37.59 -6.63 10.61
N GLY A 4 37.02 -5.71 11.40
CA GLY A 4 35.61 -5.79 11.79
C GLY A 4 34.73 -5.71 10.54
N SER A 5 34.17 -6.84 10.14
CA SER A 5 33.15 -6.85 9.08
C SER A 5 31.90 -6.17 9.64
N TYR A 6 31.57 -4.98 9.14
CA TYR A 6 30.24 -4.40 9.33
C TYR A 6 29.25 -5.29 8.58
N ARG A 7 28.58 -6.18 9.30
CA ARG A 7 27.46 -6.97 8.80
C ARG A 7 26.21 -6.26 9.26
N VAL A 8 25.53 -5.58 8.34
CA VAL A 8 24.17 -5.07 8.60
C VAL A 8 23.26 -6.29 8.65
N GLU A 9 22.58 -6.49 9.78
CA GLU A 9 21.52 -7.49 9.89
C GLU A 9 20.26 -6.92 9.24
N PRO A 10 19.89 -7.36 8.02
CA PRO A 10 18.78 -6.75 7.29
C PRO A 10 17.46 -6.92 8.05
N ASP A 11 17.35 -7.97 8.85
CA ASP A 11 16.15 -8.26 9.65
C ASP A 11 15.98 -7.28 10.81
N VAL A 12 17.07 -6.78 11.40
CA VAL A 12 17.03 -5.72 12.42
C VAL A 12 16.68 -4.38 11.79
N VAL A 13 17.23 -4.06 10.61
CA VAL A 13 16.89 -2.85 9.87
C VAL A 13 15.42 -2.87 9.42
N ARG A 14 14.93 -4.02 8.95
CA ARG A 14 13.50 -4.23 8.63
C ARG A 14 12.63 -4.08 9.87
N SER A 15 13.00 -4.67 11.00
CA SER A 15 12.24 -4.53 12.27
C SER A 15 12.11 -3.06 12.71
N VAL A 16 13.16 -2.25 12.57
CA VAL A 16 13.12 -0.81 12.83
C VAL A 16 12.23 -0.10 11.79
N SER A 17 12.35 -0.44 10.50
CA SER A 17 11.46 0.07 9.45
C SER A 17 9.99 -0.23 9.72
N ASN A 18 9.69 -1.43 10.23
CA ASN A 18 8.35 -1.91 10.50
C ASN A 18 7.73 -1.18 11.67
N THR A 19 8.51 -0.98 12.74
CA THR A 19 8.12 -0.15 13.88
C THR A 19 7.79 1.28 13.43
N VAL A 20 8.57 1.82 12.49
CA VAL A 20 8.34 3.16 11.92
C VAL A 20 7.08 3.18 11.02
N LYS A 21 6.84 2.15 10.21
CA LYS A 21 5.62 2.03 9.37
C LYS A 21 4.35 1.82 10.19
N ASP A 22 4.43 1.08 11.29
CA ASP A 22 3.33 0.89 12.24
C ASP A 22 3.05 2.17 13.03
N LEU A 23 4.11 2.91 13.44
CA LEU A 23 3.99 4.25 14.01
C LEU A 23 3.34 5.23 13.01
N ASN A 24 3.68 5.15 11.72
CA ASN A 24 3.07 6.00 10.70
C ASN A 24 1.57 5.69 10.56
N SER A 25 1.22 4.42 10.44
CA SER A 25 -0.17 3.98 10.29
C SER A 25 -1.00 4.34 11.53
N ALA A 26 -0.42 4.19 12.73
CA ALA A 26 -1.04 4.63 13.98
C ALA A 26 -1.18 6.16 14.04
N ALA A 27 -0.18 6.92 13.58
CA ALA A 27 -0.22 8.37 13.56
C ALA A 27 -1.24 8.92 12.54
N SER A 28 -1.37 8.31 11.37
CA SER A 28 -2.40 8.65 10.38
C SER A 28 -3.80 8.30 10.91
N SER A 29 -3.96 7.17 11.59
CA SER A 29 -5.23 6.82 12.26
C SER A 29 -5.59 7.83 13.35
N VAL A 30 -4.63 8.18 14.23
CA VAL A 30 -4.85 9.19 15.27
C VAL A 30 -5.14 10.56 14.67
N THR A 31 -4.53 10.91 13.54
CA THR A 31 -4.82 12.17 12.83
C THR A 31 -6.23 12.17 12.27
N SER A 32 -6.65 11.07 11.62
CA SER A 32 -8.03 10.91 11.12
C SER A 32 -9.05 10.88 12.27
N ASP A 33 -8.73 10.24 13.38
CA ASP A 33 -9.58 10.19 14.58
C ASP A 33 -9.68 11.57 15.23
N LEU A 34 -8.59 12.33 15.27
CA LEU A 34 -8.59 13.73 15.70
C LEU A 34 -9.40 14.62 14.76
N GLU A 35 -9.30 14.43 13.44
CA GLU A 35 -10.15 15.13 12.46
C GLU A 35 -11.63 14.79 12.65
N SER A 36 -11.96 13.53 12.93
CA SER A 36 -13.33 13.08 13.22
C SER A 36 -13.85 13.64 14.55
N LEU A 37 -13.04 13.64 15.61
CA LEU A 37 -13.38 14.23 16.91
C LEU A 37 -13.56 15.76 16.82
N VAL A 38 -12.87 16.40 15.87
CA VAL A 38 -12.96 17.84 15.56
C VAL A 38 -14.25 18.20 14.81
N ILE A 39 -14.82 17.30 14.01
CA ILE A 39 -16.15 17.49 13.41
C ILE A 39 -17.22 17.56 14.50
N ASP A 40 -17.05 16.83 15.62
CA ASP A 40 -17.92 16.88 16.79
C ASP A 40 -17.78 18.19 17.61
N ALA A 41 -16.66 18.90 17.49
CA ALA A 41 -16.40 20.14 18.23
C ALA A 41 -17.22 21.36 17.73
N LEU A 42 -17.99 21.22 16.65
CA LEU A 42 -19.04 22.19 16.28
C LEU A 42 -20.14 22.31 17.36
N ALA A 43 -20.19 21.38 18.32
CA ALA A 43 -21.00 21.51 19.54
C ALA A 43 -20.54 22.65 20.49
N PHE A 44 -19.32 23.18 20.34
CA PHE A 44 -18.77 24.26 21.18
C PHE A 44 -19.01 25.67 20.67
N ALA A 45 -19.68 25.84 19.52
CA ALA A 45 -20.07 27.16 19.01
C ALA A 45 -20.98 27.96 19.97
N GLY A 46 -21.54 27.31 21.01
CA GLY A 46 -22.32 27.96 22.07
C GLY A 46 -21.52 28.60 23.21
N ILE A 47 -20.20 28.42 23.33
CA ILE A 47 -19.42 28.82 24.54
C ILE A 47 -18.71 30.19 24.40
N GLY A 48 -18.62 30.78 23.21
CA GLY A 48 -18.15 32.16 22.99
C GLY A 48 -16.83 32.31 22.21
N GLY A 49 -16.64 33.49 21.60
CA GLY A 49 -15.65 33.72 20.51
C GLY A 49 -14.17 33.61 20.88
N SER A 50 -13.78 33.83 22.14
CA SER A 50 -12.40 33.69 22.59
C SER A 50 -11.97 32.22 22.73
N VAL A 51 -12.88 31.34 23.18
CA VAL A 51 -12.64 29.88 23.26
C VAL A 51 -12.59 29.28 21.86
N ALA A 52 -13.46 29.72 20.95
CA ALA A 52 -13.42 29.31 19.55
C ALA A 52 -12.11 29.71 18.86
N GLY A 53 -11.61 30.93 19.11
CA GLY A 53 -10.33 31.40 18.57
C GLY A 53 -9.11 30.64 19.12
N ALA A 54 -9.08 30.38 20.43
CA ALA A 54 -8.03 29.57 21.05
C ALA A 54 -8.02 28.13 20.51
N ASN A 55 -9.21 27.53 20.33
CA ASN A 55 -9.36 26.19 19.76
C ASN A 55 -8.90 26.13 18.29
N ALA A 56 -9.24 27.14 17.48
CA ALA A 56 -8.81 27.22 16.09
C ALA A 56 -7.28 27.36 15.94
N SER A 57 -6.62 28.08 16.85
CA SER A 57 -5.16 28.24 16.88
C SER A 57 -4.45 26.95 17.31
N LEU A 58 -4.94 26.30 18.37
CA LEU A 58 -4.42 25.00 18.82
C LEU A 58 -4.59 23.94 17.72
N ARG A 59 -5.72 23.94 17.01
CA ARG A 59 -5.99 23.09 15.83
C ARG A 59 -4.95 23.28 14.74
N GLN A 60 -4.62 24.52 14.39
CA GLN A 60 -3.68 24.81 13.31
C GLN A 60 -2.26 24.36 13.65
N GLN A 61 -1.89 24.45 14.93
CA GLN A 61 -0.60 23.96 15.42
C GLN A 61 -0.55 22.44 15.49
N LEU A 62 -1.62 21.77 15.92
CA LEU A 62 -1.71 20.31 15.97
C LEU A 62 -1.69 19.69 14.58
N VAL A 63 -2.53 20.18 13.66
CA VAL A 63 -2.56 19.69 12.26
C VAL A 63 -1.23 19.97 11.57
N GLY A 64 -0.65 21.17 11.75
CA GLY A 64 0.66 21.49 11.19
C GLY A 64 1.81 20.67 11.77
N GLY A 65 1.75 20.34 13.07
CA GLY A 65 2.73 19.48 13.74
C GLY A 65 2.62 18.01 13.32
N LEU A 66 1.39 17.48 13.27
CA LEU A 66 1.11 16.12 12.82
C LEU A 66 1.45 15.94 11.34
N GLY A 67 1.11 16.90 10.47
CA GLY A 67 1.49 16.86 9.05
C GLY A 67 3.01 16.82 8.85
N LYS A 68 3.77 17.61 9.62
CA LYS A 68 5.25 17.55 9.59
C LYS A 68 5.80 16.24 10.12
N PHE A 69 5.17 15.67 11.14
CA PHE A 69 5.55 14.37 11.69
C PHE A 69 5.29 13.24 10.69
N VAL A 70 4.12 13.20 10.05
CA VAL A 70 3.80 12.23 8.99
C VAL A 70 4.80 12.34 7.84
N SER A 71 5.07 13.56 7.35
CA SER A 71 6.06 13.78 6.29
C SER A 71 7.46 13.30 6.68
N LEU A 72 7.91 13.56 7.92
CA LEU A 72 9.20 13.07 8.41
C LEU A 72 9.25 11.54 8.49
N ILE A 73 8.15 10.89 8.90
CA ILE A 73 8.09 9.44 9.00
C ILE A 73 8.02 8.78 7.60
N GLU A 74 7.34 9.41 6.64
CA GLU A 74 7.37 9.01 5.23
C GLU A 74 8.79 9.14 4.65
N ASP A 75 9.48 10.24 4.92
CA ASP A 75 10.88 10.42 4.53
C ASP A 75 11.79 9.34 5.13
N ILE A 76 11.64 9.04 6.42
CA ILE A 76 12.43 7.98 7.08
C ILE A 76 12.10 6.62 6.45
N SER A 77 10.83 6.32 6.22
CA SER A 77 10.41 5.06 5.58
C SER A 77 11.00 4.92 4.18
N SER A 78 10.97 5.99 3.39
CA SER A 78 11.56 6.07 2.05
C SER A 78 13.07 5.82 2.09
N HIS A 79 13.81 6.46 3.01
CA HIS A 79 15.26 6.24 3.15
C HIS A 79 15.62 4.82 3.61
N VAL A 80 14.82 4.23 4.51
CA VAL A 80 15.04 2.86 4.98
C VAL A 80 14.71 1.83 3.90
N ASP A 81 13.66 2.06 3.11
CA ASP A 81 13.34 1.24 1.94
C ASP A 81 14.44 1.35 0.88
N ALA A 82 14.94 2.56 0.61
CA ALA A 82 16.07 2.78 -0.30
C ALA A 82 17.35 2.06 0.18
N ALA A 83 17.65 2.10 1.47
CA ALA A 83 18.79 1.38 2.04
C ALA A 83 18.61 -0.13 1.92
N THR A 84 17.43 -0.66 2.23
CA THR A 84 17.13 -2.10 2.17
C THR A 84 17.17 -2.62 0.72
N ASN A 85 16.58 -1.88 -0.22
CA ASN A 85 16.62 -2.18 -1.64
C ASN A 85 18.06 -2.12 -2.20
N GLY A 86 18.87 -1.18 -1.71
CA GLY A 86 20.29 -1.09 -2.03
C GLY A 86 21.07 -2.33 -1.60
N TYR A 87 20.78 -2.86 -0.39
CA TYR A 87 21.39 -4.11 0.08
C TYR A 87 20.95 -5.33 -0.74
N GLU A 88 19.67 -5.46 -1.07
CA GLU A 88 19.18 -6.58 -1.90
C GLU A 88 19.75 -6.54 -3.32
N THR A 89 19.89 -5.33 -3.89
CA THR A 89 20.55 -5.11 -5.19
C THR A 89 22.03 -5.50 -5.14
N ALA A 90 22.74 -5.09 -4.09
CA ALA A 90 24.14 -5.42 -3.89
C ALA A 90 24.36 -6.93 -3.70
N ASP A 91 23.47 -7.59 -2.97
CA ASP A 91 23.52 -9.04 -2.74
C ASP A 91 23.24 -9.82 -4.04
N THR A 92 22.24 -9.38 -4.80
CA THR A 92 21.93 -9.95 -6.13
C THR A 92 23.09 -9.77 -7.11
N ALA A 93 23.68 -8.58 -7.17
CA ALA A 93 24.85 -8.31 -8.01
C ALA A 93 26.07 -9.15 -7.60
N THR A 94 26.26 -9.35 -6.29
CA THR A 94 27.31 -10.22 -5.75
C THR A 94 27.08 -11.68 -6.12
N ALA A 95 25.86 -12.19 -5.95
CA ALA A 95 25.48 -13.56 -6.32
C ALA A 95 25.65 -13.84 -7.82
N GLN A 96 25.32 -12.87 -8.67
CA GLN A 96 25.56 -12.93 -10.12
C GLN A 96 27.06 -12.93 -10.45
N GLY A 97 27.86 -12.13 -9.75
CA GLY A 97 29.33 -12.06 -9.92
C GLY A 97 30.07 -13.36 -9.57
N TYR A 98 29.54 -14.19 -8.68
CA TYR A 98 30.09 -15.50 -8.33
C TYR A 98 29.62 -16.66 -9.23
N GLY A 99 28.97 -16.36 -10.37
CA GLY A 99 28.55 -17.38 -11.33
C GLY A 99 27.25 -18.11 -10.96
N GLY A 100 26.43 -17.56 -10.04
CA GLY A 100 25.09 -18.03 -9.72
C GLY A 100 24.04 -17.73 -10.80
N GLY A 101 24.41 -17.84 -12.07
CA GLY A 101 23.52 -17.64 -13.21
C GLY A 101 22.68 -18.88 -13.48
N ALA A 102 21.38 -18.77 -13.25
CA ALA A 102 20.30 -19.66 -13.67
C ALA A 102 20.22 -21.05 -12.98
N SER A 103 19.46 -21.10 -11.88
CA SER A 103 18.48 -22.17 -11.58
C SER A 103 17.63 -21.78 -10.37
N GLY A 104 16.41 -21.26 -10.61
CA GLY A 104 15.38 -21.00 -9.59
C GLY A 104 14.71 -19.64 -9.73
N GLY A 105 13.39 -19.60 -9.94
CA GLY A 105 12.56 -18.42 -10.27
C GLY A 105 12.94 -17.12 -9.53
N GLY A 106 13.65 -16.23 -10.24
CA GLY A 106 14.01 -14.91 -9.75
C GLY A 106 12.80 -13.97 -9.67
N ARG A 107 12.83 -13.05 -8.70
CA ARG A 107 11.84 -11.96 -8.59
C ARG A 107 11.82 -11.15 -9.90
N PRO A 108 10.65 -10.84 -10.47
CA PRO A 108 10.57 -9.89 -11.58
C PRO A 108 11.19 -8.54 -11.20
N ALA A 109 11.93 -7.94 -12.13
CA ALA A 109 12.50 -6.61 -11.95
C ALA A 109 11.43 -5.51 -12.01
N THR A 110 10.39 -5.74 -12.82
CA THR A 110 9.27 -4.83 -13.05
C THR A 110 7.93 -5.55 -12.89
N LEU A 111 6.88 -4.78 -12.62
CA LEU A 111 5.50 -5.29 -12.69
C LEU A 111 5.19 -5.74 -14.13
N ASP A 112 4.43 -6.82 -14.32
CA ASP A 112 4.03 -7.27 -15.65
C ASP A 112 3.18 -6.17 -16.32
N SER A 113 3.49 -5.85 -17.58
CA SER A 113 2.87 -4.73 -18.29
C SER A 113 1.35 -4.92 -18.43
N ARG A 114 0.85 -6.15 -18.51
CA ARG A 114 -0.59 -6.42 -18.56
C ARG A 114 -1.31 -6.01 -17.28
N VAL A 115 -0.61 -6.10 -16.14
CA VAL A 115 -1.14 -5.63 -14.85
C VAL A 115 -1.17 -4.10 -14.82
N VAL A 116 -0.11 -3.45 -15.31
CA VAL A 116 -0.07 -1.98 -15.44
C VAL A 116 -1.23 -1.51 -16.32
N ASP A 117 -1.41 -2.12 -17.49
CA ASP A 117 -2.47 -1.78 -18.44
C ASP A 117 -3.86 -1.97 -17.84
N SER A 118 -4.09 -3.08 -17.14
CA SER A 118 -5.34 -3.35 -16.43
C SER A 118 -5.64 -2.29 -15.37
N ILE A 119 -4.68 -1.93 -14.53
CA ILE A 119 -4.86 -0.89 -13.50
C ILE A 119 -5.09 0.48 -14.14
N MET A 120 -4.31 0.84 -15.16
CA MET A 120 -4.51 2.11 -15.87
C MET A 120 -5.89 2.21 -16.51
N ALA A 121 -6.40 1.11 -17.06
CA ALA A 121 -7.74 1.03 -17.63
C ALA A 121 -8.83 1.12 -16.55
N SER A 122 -8.65 0.46 -15.40
CA SER A 122 -9.66 0.43 -14.33
C SER A 122 -9.75 1.75 -13.55
N GLU A 123 -8.60 2.35 -13.24
CA GLU A 123 -8.50 3.60 -12.51
C GLU A 123 -8.76 4.82 -13.42
N GLY A 124 -8.51 4.66 -14.72
CA GLY A 124 -8.76 5.67 -15.73
C GLY A 124 -7.71 6.78 -15.78
N ALA A 125 -7.68 7.45 -16.92
CA ALA A 125 -6.72 8.53 -17.18
C ALA A 125 -6.95 9.77 -16.32
N GLY A 126 -8.10 9.93 -15.67
CA GLY A 126 -8.32 11.05 -14.76
C GLY A 126 -9.62 10.92 -13.99
N GLY A 127 -9.67 11.57 -12.83
CA GLY A 127 -10.83 11.56 -11.95
C GLY A 127 -10.70 12.56 -10.82
N GLU A 128 -11.71 12.57 -9.95
CA GLU A 128 -11.69 13.27 -8.68
C GLU A 128 -12.21 12.33 -7.59
N GLN A 129 -11.39 12.08 -6.57
CA GLN A 129 -11.75 11.27 -5.41
C GLN A 129 -11.66 12.13 -4.15
N GLY A 130 -12.81 12.31 -3.48
CA GLY A 130 -12.88 13.11 -2.26
C GLY A 130 -12.47 14.58 -2.43
N GLY A 131 -12.71 15.16 -3.62
CA GLY A 131 -12.28 16.53 -3.93
C GLY A 131 -10.83 16.65 -4.42
N VAL A 132 -10.11 15.53 -4.53
CA VAL A 132 -8.71 15.50 -4.96
C VAL A 132 -8.61 14.93 -6.36
N ARG A 133 -7.89 15.62 -7.25
CA ARG A 133 -7.64 15.13 -8.60
C ARG A 133 -6.77 13.88 -8.58
N GLU A 134 -7.02 12.99 -9.50
CA GLU A 134 -6.23 11.78 -9.67
C GLU A 134 -5.98 11.42 -11.12
N ALA A 135 -5.01 10.53 -11.32
CA ALA A 135 -4.70 9.87 -12.58
C ALA A 135 -4.20 8.46 -12.29
N TYR A 136 -4.87 7.44 -12.84
CA TYR A 136 -4.52 6.03 -12.63
C TYR A 136 -4.40 5.63 -11.15
N GLY A 137 -5.23 6.22 -10.28
CA GLY A 137 -5.21 6.01 -8.83
C GLY A 137 -4.12 6.79 -8.07
N PHE A 138 -3.28 7.57 -8.77
CA PHE A 138 -2.33 8.50 -8.15
C PHE A 138 -3.02 9.83 -7.87
N ARG A 139 -2.99 10.30 -6.62
CA ARG A 139 -3.72 11.49 -6.17
C ARG A 139 -2.77 12.67 -5.99
N GLU A 140 -3.23 13.86 -6.38
CA GLU A 140 -2.43 15.11 -6.35
C GLU A 140 -1.84 15.41 -4.97
N ASN A 141 -2.60 15.20 -3.89
CA ASN A 141 -2.16 15.52 -2.53
C ASN A 141 -1.35 14.40 -1.83
N MET A 142 -1.18 13.24 -2.46
CA MET A 142 -0.48 12.10 -1.85
C MET A 142 1.00 12.07 -2.21
N HIS A 143 1.48 12.99 -3.05
CA HIS A 143 2.87 13.06 -3.53
C HIS A 143 3.42 11.71 -4.02
N ASN A 144 2.56 10.86 -4.55
CA ASN A 144 2.85 9.44 -4.80
C ASN A 144 3.26 9.15 -6.26
N GLY A 145 3.49 10.18 -7.07
CA GLY A 145 3.73 10.02 -8.51
C GLY A 145 2.91 10.92 -9.43
N TYR A 146 1.85 11.56 -8.89
CA TYR A 146 0.91 12.35 -9.70
C TYR A 146 1.60 13.43 -10.52
N ASP A 147 2.53 14.18 -9.92
CA ASP A 147 3.24 15.27 -10.60
C ASP A 147 4.13 14.78 -11.75
N GLN A 148 4.78 13.62 -11.60
CA GLN A 148 5.56 13.00 -12.67
C GLN A 148 4.66 12.59 -13.84
N ILE A 149 3.51 11.98 -13.56
CA ILE A 149 2.53 11.61 -14.58
C ILE A 149 2.03 12.87 -15.29
N MET A 150 1.67 13.92 -14.55
CA MET A 150 1.22 15.18 -15.16
C MET A 150 2.32 15.86 -15.98
N ALA A 151 3.58 15.76 -15.56
CA ALA A 151 4.71 16.27 -16.33
C ALA A 151 4.86 15.54 -17.67
N ALA A 152 4.82 14.19 -17.65
CA ALA A 152 4.86 13.38 -18.85
C ALA A 152 3.68 13.70 -19.79
N ARG A 153 2.46 13.83 -19.26
CA ARG A 153 1.27 14.23 -20.04
C ARG A 153 1.43 15.58 -20.72
N ARG A 154 1.91 16.59 -19.99
CA ARG A 154 2.12 17.93 -20.55
C ARG A 154 3.12 17.93 -21.70
N GLN A 155 4.11 17.05 -21.65
CA GLN A 155 5.18 16.98 -22.64
C GLN A 155 4.85 16.07 -23.83
N TYR A 156 4.21 14.94 -23.60
CA TYR A 156 4.06 13.86 -24.59
C TYR A 156 2.61 13.52 -24.93
N GLY A 157 1.65 14.02 -24.16
CA GLY A 157 0.22 13.74 -24.33
C GLY A 157 -0.28 12.55 -23.50
N VAL A 158 -1.60 12.52 -23.29
CA VAL A 158 -2.29 11.46 -22.54
C VAL A 158 -2.27 10.15 -23.34
N GLY A 159 -1.92 9.04 -22.70
CA GLY A 159 -1.80 7.71 -23.31
C GLY A 159 -0.51 7.52 -24.11
N SER A 160 0.46 8.42 -24.00
CA SER A 160 1.76 8.27 -24.66
C SER A 160 2.59 7.15 -24.03
N GLU A 161 3.51 6.56 -24.81
CA GLU A 161 4.44 5.55 -24.29
C GLU A 161 5.30 6.08 -23.14
N GLN A 162 5.63 7.38 -23.16
CA GLN A 162 6.40 8.04 -22.11
C GLN A 162 5.62 8.19 -20.81
N GLU A 163 4.32 8.54 -20.90
CA GLU A 163 3.45 8.54 -19.73
C GLU A 163 3.30 7.13 -19.17
N HIS A 164 3.06 6.15 -20.04
CA HIS A 164 2.95 4.75 -19.65
C HIS A 164 4.20 4.24 -18.94
N ALA A 165 5.40 4.59 -19.43
CA ALA A 165 6.66 4.24 -18.79
C ALA A 165 6.79 4.83 -17.38
N VAL A 166 6.40 6.09 -17.19
CA VAL A 166 6.39 6.74 -15.86
C VAL A 166 5.42 6.03 -14.92
N VAL A 167 4.21 5.72 -15.38
CA VAL A 167 3.22 4.99 -14.57
C VAL A 167 3.74 3.59 -14.22
N THR A 168 4.34 2.89 -15.17
CA THR A 168 4.96 1.58 -14.97
C THR A 168 6.03 1.61 -13.87
N GLU A 169 6.90 2.62 -13.87
CA GLU A 169 7.95 2.78 -12.87
C GLU A 169 7.35 3.00 -11.47
N LEU A 170 6.40 3.92 -11.35
CA LEU A 170 5.72 4.24 -10.09
C LEU A 170 4.95 3.03 -9.53
N MET A 171 4.21 2.32 -10.38
CA MET A 171 3.50 1.10 -10.01
C MET A 171 4.46 -0.03 -9.64
N THR A 172 5.59 -0.15 -10.33
CA THR A 172 6.63 -1.14 -10.03
C THR A 172 7.23 -0.90 -8.65
N GLU A 173 7.49 0.35 -8.27
CA GLU A 173 7.97 0.66 -6.92
C GLU A 173 6.93 0.27 -5.86
N ARG A 174 5.66 0.58 -6.11
CA ARG A 174 4.58 0.17 -5.19
C ARG A 174 4.43 -1.35 -5.12
N ALA A 175 4.58 -2.05 -6.25
CA ALA A 175 4.56 -3.50 -6.35
C ALA A 175 5.70 -4.15 -5.55
N ARG A 176 6.89 -3.54 -5.59
CA ARG A 176 8.04 -3.97 -4.79
C ARG A 176 7.72 -3.88 -3.30
N GLN A 177 7.22 -2.72 -2.85
CA GLN A 177 6.83 -2.50 -1.46
C GLN A 177 5.73 -3.44 -1.01
N ALA A 178 4.70 -3.66 -1.82
CA ALA A 178 3.58 -4.54 -1.50
C ALA A 178 3.95 -6.05 -1.48
N GLY A 179 5.10 -6.40 -2.07
CA GLY A 179 5.54 -7.78 -2.20
C GLY A 179 5.04 -8.48 -3.48
N ALA A 180 4.38 -7.76 -4.39
CA ALA A 180 3.89 -8.31 -5.65
C ALA A 180 5.03 -8.86 -6.52
N LEU A 181 6.19 -8.20 -6.52
CA LEU A 181 7.39 -8.66 -7.25
C LEU A 181 8.04 -9.92 -6.65
N HIS A 182 7.45 -10.53 -5.61
CA HIS A 182 7.83 -11.90 -5.24
C HIS A 182 7.21 -12.95 -6.17
N PHE A 183 6.19 -12.60 -6.96
CA PHE A 183 5.47 -13.53 -7.83
C PHE A 183 5.74 -13.22 -9.28
N THR A 184 5.95 -14.26 -10.09
CA THR A 184 6.08 -14.14 -11.56
C THR A 184 4.73 -14.22 -12.26
N ASP A 185 3.70 -14.77 -11.59
CA ASP A 185 2.34 -14.84 -12.12
C ASP A 185 1.67 -13.44 -12.10
N PRO A 186 1.20 -12.93 -13.24
CA PRO A 186 0.62 -11.59 -13.32
C PRO A 186 -0.72 -11.46 -12.59
N GLY A 187 -1.52 -12.53 -12.54
CA GLY A 187 -2.73 -12.53 -11.72
C GLY A 187 -2.40 -12.35 -10.24
N ALA A 188 -1.39 -13.06 -9.73
CA ALA A 188 -0.91 -12.88 -8.35
C ALA A 188 -0.38 -11.46 -8.11
N GLN A 189 0.38 -10.90 -9.06
CA GLN A 189 0.83 -9.51 -8.99
C GLN A 189 -0.35 -8.53 -8.91
N ALA A 190 -1.36 -8.69 -9.78
CA ALA A 190 -2.56 -7.86 -9.81
C ALA A 190 -3.36 -7.95 -8.50
N ALA A 191 -3.52 -9.16 -7.96
CA ALA A 191 -4.18 -9.40 -6.68
C ALA A 191 -3.48 -8.67 -5.53
N VAL A 192 -2.16 -8.78 -5.44
CA VAL A 192 -1.37 -8.07 -4.41
C VAL A 192 -1.47 -6.56 -4.59
N MET A 193 -1.44 -6.05 -5.82
CA MET A 193 -1.60 -4.62 -6.10
C MET A 193 -2.98 -4.10 -5.69
N SER A 194 -4.07 -4.82 -6.01
CA SER A 194 -5.42 -4.50 -5.56
C SER A 194 -5.53 -4.50 -4.03
N GLY A 195 -4.96 -5.51 -3.37
CA GLY A 195 -4.88 -5.57 -1.92
C GLY A 195 -4.16 -4.36 -1.33
N ALA A 196 -3.01 -3.99 -1.89
CA ALA A 196 -2.21 -2.85 -1.44
C ALA A 196 -2.93 -1.50 -1.65
N HIS A 197 -3.69 -1.36 -2.73
CA HIS A 197 -4.52 -0.19 -2.96
C HIS A 197 -5.62 -0.08 -1.89
N MET A 198 -6.27 -1.20 -1.56
CA MET A 198 -7.40 -1.22 -0.64
C MET A 198 -7.02 -1.12 0.83
N ARG A 199 -5.88 -1.71 1.24
CA ARG A 199 -5.49 -1.88 2.64
C ARG A 199 -4.08 -1.39 2.97
N GLY A 200 -3.41 -0.76 2.01
CA GLY A 200 -2.01 -0.36 2.14
C GLY A 200 -1.06 -1.55 2.05
N VAL A 201 0.24 -1.24 2.01
CA VAL A 201 1.31 -2.25 1.92
C VAL A 201 1.30 -3.19 3.12
N GLY A 202 1.24 -2.67 4.34
CA GLY A 202 1.23 -3.51 5.55
C GLY A 202 0.00 -4.41 5.64
N GLY A 203 -1.17 -3.92 5.24
CA GLY A 203 -2.41 -4.70 5.25
C GLY A 203 -2.37 -5.86 4.25
N VAL A 204 -1.93 -5.64 3.01
CA VAL A 204 -1.83 -6.74 2.04
C VAL A 204 -0.77 -7.77 2.44
N GLN A 205 0.33 -7.34 3.06
CA GLN A 205 1.35 -8.25 3.55
C GLN A 205 0.83 -9.09 4.73
N ALA A 206 -0.01 -8.53 5.61
CA ALA A 206 -0.70 -9.29 6.66
C ALA A 206 -1.66 -10.33 6.05
N ILE A 207 -2.41 -9.97 5.01
CA ILE A 207 -3.29 -10.90 4.28
C ILE A 207 -2.50 -12.06 3.66
N LEU A 208 -1.37 -11.76 3.01
CA LEU A 208 -0.50 -12.79 2.42
C LEU A 208 0.08 -13.72 3.51
N ASN A 209 0.54 -13.17 4.63
CA ASN A 209 1.01 -13.99 5.76
C ASN A 209 -0.10 -14.88 6.32
N HIS A 210 -1.33 -14.36 6.39
CA HIS A 210 -2.48 -15.13 6.85
C HIS A 210 -2.82 -16.30 5.92
N MET A 211 -2.67 -16.14 4.60
CA MET A 211 -2.80 -17.28 3.66
C MET A 211 -1.81 -18.41 3.93
N ALA A 212 -0.67 -18.10 4.55
CA ALA A 212 0.35 -19.08 4.97
C ALA A 212 0.17 -19.54 6.43
N GLY A 213 -0.92 -19.16 7.09
CA GLY A 213 -1.30 -19.63 8.43
C GLY A 213 -0.94 -18.71 9.58
N ALA A 214 -0.48 -17.48 9.32
CA ALA A 214 -0.30 -16.50 10.39
C ALA A 214 -1.65 -15.96 10.90
N ASP A 215 -1.67 -15.45 12.13
CA ASP A 215 -2.84 -14.73 12.65
C ASP A 215 -3.08 -13.42 11.87
N ILE A 216 -4.35 -13.00 11.78
CA ILE A 216 -4.72 -11.74 11.15
C ILE A 216 -4.30 -10.57 12.04
N THR A 217 -3.44 -9.70 11.51
CA THR A 217 -3.08 -8.42 12.11
C THR A 217 -3.42 -7.28 11.16
N ARG A 218 -3.55 -6.04 11.66
CA ARG A 218 -3.86 -4.86 10.83
C ARG A 218 -2.74 -4.49 9.85
N SER A 219 -1.50 -4.87 10.16
CA SER A 219 -0.31 -4.57 9.37
C SER A 219 0.73 -5.64 9.69
N ALA A 220 1.51 -6.04 8.69
CA ALA A 220 2.63 -6.95 8.87
C ALA A 220 3.70 -6.71 7.80
N THR A 221 4.85 -7.34 8.00
CA THR A 221 5.85 -7.51 6.95
C THR A 221 5.74 -8.89 6.35
N LEU A 222 5.78 -8.97 5.02
CA LEU A 222 5.72 -10.25 4.32
C LEU A 222 6.89 -11.15 4.72
N SER A 223 6.59 -12.34 5.24
CA SER A 223 7.61 -13.30 5.67
C SER A 223 8.25 -14.04 4.47
N PRO A 224 9.57 -14.33 4.51
CA PRO A 224 10.22 -15.20 3.53
C PRO A 224 9.55 -16.57 3.40
N ASP A 225 9.10 -17.16 4.51
CA ASP A 225 8.43 -18.46 4.53
C ASP A 225 7.08 -18.40 3.80
N THR A 226 6.32 -17.32 4.01
CA THR A 226 5.09 -17.02 3.28
C THR A 226 5.37 -16.92 1.78
N ILE A 227 6.40 -16.17 1.38
CA ILE A 227 6.77 -16.03 -0.04
C ILE A 227 7.05 -17.40 -0.67
N GLY A 228 7.82 -18.25 0.02
CA GLY A 228 8.11 -19.60 -0.42
C GLY A 228 6.85 -20.45 -0.60
N ALA A 229 5.96 -20.44 0.40
CA ALA A 229 4.71 -21.19 0.39
C ALA A 229 3.78 -20.75 -0.75
N LEU A 230 3.61 -19.43 -0.92
CA LEU A 230 2.69 -18.86 -1.91
C LEU A 230 3.20 -19.03 -3.35
N ARG A 231 4.51 -19.01 -3.58
CA ARG A 231 5.11 -19.28 -4.91
C ARG A 231 4.85 -20.68 -5.43
N GLY A 232 4.61 -21.64 -4.54
CA GLY A 232 4.29 -23.02 -4.89
C GLY A 232 2.83 -23.25 -5.26
N MET A 233 1.95 -22.24 -5.12
CA MET A 233 0.53 -22.36 -5.42
C MET A 233 0.26 -22.28 -6.92
N THR A 234 -0.78 -22.98 -7.36
CA THR A 234 -1.37 -22.71 -8.67
C THR A 234 -2.02 -21.32 -8.66
N PRO A 235 -2.19 -20.68 -9.84
CA PRO A 235 -2.93 -19.42 -9.91
C PRO A 235 -4.33 -19.51 -9.31
N GLU A 236 -5.05 -20.59 -9.56
CA GLU A 236 -6.39 -20.84 -8.99
C GLU A 236 -6.37 -20.88 -7.47
N ASP A 237 -5.43 -21.64 -6.87
CA ASP A 237 -5.32 -21.76 -5.42
C ASP A 237 -4.90 -20.43 -4.78
N PHE A 238 -3.97 -19.71 -5.41
CA PHE A 238 -3.53 -18.40 -4.93
C PHE A 238 -4.72 -17.42 -4.92
N GLN A 239 -5.45 -17.30 -6.02
CA GLN A 239 -6.55 -16.36 -6.15
C GLN A 239 -7.69 -16.68 -5.19
N GLN A 240 -8.05 -17.95 -5.03
CA GLN A 240 -9.07 -18.38 -4.07
C GLN A 240 -8.65 -18.08 -2.63
N ARG A 241 -7.44 -18.45 -2.23
CA ARG A 241 -6.96 -18.21 -0.86
C ARG A 241 -6.81 -16.72 -0.56
N PHE A 242 -6.35 -15.92 -1.53
CA PHE A 242 -6.21 -14.49 -1.36
C PHE A 242 -7.58 -13.81 -1.25
N HIS A 243 -8.56 -14.23 -2.07
CA HIS A 243 -9.95 -13.80 -1.96
C HIS A 243 -10.50 -14.04 -0.54
N ASP A 244 -10.39 -15.26 -0.04
CA ASP A 244 -10.94 -15.65 1.26
C ASP A 244 -10.22 -14.91 2.40
N ALA A 245 -8.89 -14.81 2.33
CA ALA A 245 -8.08 -14.11 3.31
C ALA A 245 -8.41 -12.60 3.38
N ARG A 246 -8.74 -11.95 2.27
CA ARG A 246 -9.20 -10.54 2.28
C ARG A 246 -10.53 -10.37 3.01
N ILE A 247 -11.48 -11.28 2.78
CA ILE A 247 -12.78 -11.24 3.46
C ILE A 247 -12.59 -11.43 4.96
N GLU A 248 -11.77 -12.41 5.34
CA GLU A 248 -11.50 -12.67 6.76
C GLU A 248 -10.79 -11.49 7.42
N TYR A 249 -9.78 -10.93 6.75
CA TYR A 249 -9.08 -9.74 7.20
C TYR A 249 -10.04 -8.57 7.43
N ASP A 250 -10.91 -8.29 6.46
CA ASP A 250 -11.85 -7.18 6.57
C ASP A 250 -12.86 -7.38 7.71
N ARG A 251 -13.35 -8.60 7.89
CA ARG A 251 -14.25 -8.94 9.00
C ARG A 251 -13.56 -8.78 10.35
N GLN A 252 -12.34 -9.28 10.50
CA GLN A 252 -11.63 -9.25 11.78
C GLN A 252 -11.13 -7.84 12.13
N ILE A 253 -10.56 -7.11 11.17
CA ILE A 253 -9.92 -5.81 11.42
C ILE A 253 -10.92 -4.65 11.45
N TYR A 254 -11.94 -4.67 10.60
CA TYR A 254 -12.91 -3.57 10.46
C TYR A 254 -14.34 -3.98 10.80
N GLY A 255 -14.66 -5.27 10.75
CA GLY A 255 -16.07 -5.69 10.79
C GLY A 255 -16.78 -5.38 12.10
N GLY A 256 -16.06 -5.21 13.21
CA GLY A 256 -16.64 -4.73 14.47
C GLY A 256 -16.74 -3.21 14.62
N THR A 257 -16.18 -2.44 13.68
CA THR A 257 -16.07 -0.98 13.80
C THR A 257 -17.33 -0.26 13.30
N THR A 258 -17.50 0.98 13.78
CA THR A 258 -18.58 1.87 13.36
C THR A 258 -18.15 2.73 12.18
N THR A 259 -19.03 2.92 11.20
CA THR A 259 -18.86 3.89 10.10
C THR A 259 -19.99 4.91 10.10
N HIS A 260 -19.68 6.12 9.60
CA HIS A 260 -20.64 7.20 9.41
C HIS A 260 -20.70 7.58 7.93
N GLN A 261 -21.87 7.43 7.30
CA GLN A 261 -22.06 7.82 5.92
C GLN A 261 -23.43 8.46 5.73
N ALA A 262 -23.47 9.62 5.07
CA ALA A 262 -24.70 10.39 4.83
C ALA A 262 -25.54 10.64 6.10
N GLY A 263 -24.87 10.89 7.24
CA GLY A 263 -25.54 11.13 8.53
C GLY A 263 -26.06 9.88 9.25
N HIS A 264 -25.80 8.68 8.72
CA HIS A 264 -26.17 7.43 9.36
C HIS A 264 -24.95 6.73 9.96
N THR A 265 -25.11 6.25 11.20
CA THR A 265 -24.14 5.42 11.92
C THR A 265 -24.49 3.95 11.75
N GLN A 266 -23.57 3.14 11.23
CA GLN A 266 -23.79 1.71 10.98
C GLN A 266 -22.54 0.90 11.31
N ASN A 267 -22.69 -0.41 11.48
CA ASN A 267 -21.55 -1.32 11.50
C ASN A 267 -20.87 -1.33 10.11
N TRP A 268 -19.54 -1.34 10.09
CA TRP A 268 -18.76 -1.24 8.86
C TRP A 268 -18.95 -2.45 7.95
N TRP A 269 -18.99 -3.67 8.49
CA TRP A 269 -19.18 -4.88 7.69
C TRP A 269 -20.58 -4.94 7.09
N ASP A 270 -21.60 -4.61 7.89
CA ASP A 270 -22.98 -4.55 7.38
C ASP A 270 -23.11 -3.52 6.24
N ARG A 271 -22.36 -2.42 6.33
CA ARG A 271 -22.39 -1.36 5.33
C ARG A 271 -21.64 -1.71 4.04
N TYR A 272 -20.42 -2.25 4.15
CA TYR A 272 -19.50 -2.38 3.01
C TYR A 272 -19.23 -3.84 2.60
N GLY A 273 -19.46 -4.81 3.49
CA GLY A 273 -19.04 -6.20 3.31
C GLY A 273 -19.61 -6.86 2.05
N HIS A 274 -20.88 -6.62 1.72
CA HIS A 274 -21.48 -7.15 0.49
C HIS A 274 -20.81 -6.59 -0.77
N GLY A 275 -20.59 -5.26 -0.81
CA GLY A 275 -19.94 -4.60 -1.95
C GLY A 275 -18.47 -5.02 -2.11
N LEU A 276 -17.76 -5.21 -1.00
CA LEU A 276 -16.39 -5.71 -1.00
C LEU A 276 -16.31 -7.15 -1.48
N THR A 277 -17.19 -8.03 -0.99
CA THR A 277 -17.25 -9.43 -1.44
C THR A 277 -17.50 -9.50 -2.94
N THR A 278 -18.49 -8.75 -3.44
CA THR A 278 -18.82 -8.68 -4.87
C THR A 278 -17.63 -8.17 -5.71
N ARG A 279 -16.90 -7.17 -5.18
CA ARG A 279 -15.67 -6.68 -5.82
C ARG A 279 -14.60 -7.76 -5.87
N TYR A 280 -14.38 -8.48 -4.77
CA TYR A 280 -13.35 -9.52 -4.70
C TYR A 280 -13.68 -10.72 -5.59
N ASP A 281 -14.95 -11.13 -5.68
CA ASP A 281 -15.40 -12.16 -6.62
C ASP A 281 -15.07 -11.79 -8.07
N ARG A 282 -15.35 -10.53 -8.45
CA ARG A 282 -15.05 -10.01 -9.80
C ARG A 282 -13.55 -9.95 -10.05
N GLU A 283 -12.78 -9.38 -9.11
CA GLU A 283 -11.33 -9.25 -9.22
C GLU A 283 -10.64 -10.62 -9.32
N GLN A 284 -11.10 -11.62 -8.56
CA GLN A 284 -10.60 -12.99 -8.65
C GLN A 284 -10.72 -13.54 -10.08
N GLN A 285 -11.90 -13.39 -10.70
CA GLN A 285 -12.13 -13.85 -12.07
C GLN A 285 -11.26 -13.09 -13.08
N GLU A 286 -11.16 -11.77 -12.93
CA GLU A 286 -10.33 -10.91 -13.78
C GLU A 286 -8.85 -11.31 -13.69
N PHE A 287 -8.31 -11.45 -12.48
CA PHE A 287 -6.89 -11.74 -12.28
C PHE A 287 -6.52 -13.17 -12.72
N LEU A 288 -7.46 -14.12 -12.62
CA LEU A 288 -7.27 -15.45 -13.23
C LEU A 288 -7.10 -15.40 -14.75
N THR A 289 -7.68 -14.39 -15.44
CA THR A 289 -7.43 -14.23 -16.88
C THR A 289 -6.03 -13.73 -17.18
N LEU A 290 -5.39 -13.00 -16.25
CA LEU A 290 -4.00 -12.52 -16.40
C LEU A 290 -2.97 -13.63 -16.17
N SER A 291 -3.33 -14.67 -15.41
CA SER A 291 -2.51 -15.85 -15.14
C SER A 291 -2.48 -16.88 -16.28
N ARG A 292 -3.29 -16.68 -17.34
CA ARG A 292 -3.39 -17.57 -18.51
C ARG A 292 -2.68 -16.98 -19.73
#